data_AF-A0A3R8W789-F1
#
_entry.id   AF-A0A3R8W789-F1
#
_cell.length_a   1.000
_cell.length_b   1.000
_cell.length_c   1.000
_cell.angle_alpha   90.00
_cell.angle_beta   90.00
_cell.angle_gamma   90.00
#
_symmetry.space_group_name_H-M   'P 1'
#
loop_
_entity.id
_entity.type
_entity.pdbx_description
1 polymer ?
#
loop_
_entity_poly.entity_id
_entity_poly.type
_entity_poly.pdbx_seq_one_letter_code
_entity_poly.pdbx_strand_id
1 'polypeptide(L)'
;MQSVNSKSLGMKSSFCPVTNEPSPNATRSFGSAFHISYNPRSAGYGSDTTAIVLQDRVFFVLKGDHAGALCKVAAEEGAKGCADYFAQNIDRASDLSEHLMATGLSNDPFALGPTALEVLGQEGVDRIATAAKAQMDSRAAAQ
;
A
#
# COMPACT_ATOMS: atom_id res chain seq x y z
N MET A 1 -14.68 7.15 -10.89
CA MET A 1 -14.28 5.72 -10.96
C MET A 1 -15.37 4.90 -10.28
N GLN A 2 -15.85 3.83 -10.91
CA GLN A 2 -16.86 2.96 -10.30
C GLN A 2 -16.20 2.14 -9.19
N SER A 3 -16.76 2.16 -7.98
CA SER A 3 -16.31 1.33 -6.86
C SER A 3 -16.38 -0.14 -7.29
N VAL A 4 -15.23 -0.82 -7.29
CA VAL A 4 -15.17 -2.21 -7.75
C VAL A 4 -15.71 -3.11 -6.64
N ASN A 5 -16.57 -4.08 -6.99
CA ASN A 5 -17.10 -5.01 -6.00
C ASN A 5 -15.96 -5.86 -5.41
N SER A 6 -15.63 -5.63 -4.14
CA SER A 6 -14.52 -6.31 -3.43
C SER A 6 -14.63 -7.84 -3.47
N LYS A 7 -15.86 -8.38 -3.54
CA LYS A 7 -16.09 -9.82 -3.69
C LYS A 7 -15.64 -10.37 -5.04
N SER A 8 -15.84 -9.64 -6.15
CA SER A 8 -15.38 -10.09 -7.47
C SER A 8 -13.86 -10.05 -7.60
N LEU A 9 -13.19 -9.27 -6.75
CA LEU A 9 -11.73 -9.25 -6.66
C LEU A 9 -11.16 -10.35 -5.76
N GLY A 10 -12.01 -11.21 -5.16
CA GLY A 10 -11.57 -12.25 -4.23
C GLY A 10 -11.12 -11.73 -2.86
N MET A 11 -11.46 -10.48 -2.51
CA MET A 11 -11.16 -9.92 -1.20
C MET A 11 -12.13 -10.43 -0.14
N LYS A 12 -11.64 -10.59 1.08
CA LYS A 12 -12.41 -11.07 2.23
C LYS A 12 -12.43 -10.00 3.32
N SER A 13 -13.58 -9.81 3.93
CA SER A 13 -13.71 -9.06 5.18
C SER A 13 -13.86 -10.04 6.34
N SER A 14 -13.29 -9.70 7.49
CA SER A 14 -13.45 -10.46 8.74
C SER A 14 -14.26 -9.65 9.75
N PHE A 15 -14.73 -10.31 10.81
CA PHE A 15 -15.30 -9.64 11.97
C PHE A 15 -14.26 -9.61 13.10
N CYS A 16 -14.23 -8.52 13.85
CA CYS A 16 -13.45 -8.44 15.08
C CYS A 16 -14.05 -9.44 16.09
N PRO A 17 -13.28 -10.42 16.59
CA PRO A 17 -13.82 -11.48 17.46
C PRO A 17 -14.32 -10.94 18.80
N VAL A 18 -13.80 -9.80 19.26
CA VAL A 18 -14.16 -9.20 20.55
C VAL A 18 -15.38 -8.30 20.45
N THR A 19 -15.45 -7.43 19.44
CA THR A 19 -16.53 -6.45 19.29
C THR A 19 -17.67 -6.94 18.40
N ASN A 20 -17.47 -8.04 17.66
CA ASN A 20 -18.37 -8.55 16.63
C ASN A 20 -18.73 -7.51 15.53
N GLU A 21 -17.90 -6.47 15.39
CA GLU A 21 -18.02 -5.47 14.34
C GLU A 21 -17.23 -5.92 13.10
N PRO A 22 -17.71 -5.62 11.87
CA PRO A 22 -16.95 -5.93 10.67
C PRO A 22 -15.64 -5.12 10.67
N SER A 23 -14.54 -5.80 10.35
CA SER A 23 -13.26 -5.16 10.05
C SER A 23 -13.49 -4.07 9.01
N PRO A 24 -12.92 -2.87 9.20
CA PRO A 24 -13.07 -1.79 8.24
C PRO A 24 -12.49 -2.16 6.86
N ASN A 25 -11.55 -3.10 6.81
CA ASN A 25 -10.83 -3.44 5.60
C ASN A 25 -11.29 -4.77 5.01
N ALA A 26 -11.33 -4.83 3.67
CA ALA A 26 -11.33 -6.09 2.93
C ALA A 26 -9.89 -6.38 2.46
N THR A 27 -9.45 -7.64 2.51
CA THR A 27 -8.07 -8.02 2.13
C THR A 27 -8.02 -9.18 1.14
N ARG A 28 -6.98 -9.23 0.31
CA ARG A 28 -6.63 -10.40 -0.52
C ARG A 28 -5.14 -10.67 -0.45
N SER A 29 -4.78 -11.88 -0.03
CA SER A 29 -3.38 -12.33 0.08
C SER A 29 -2.85 -12.88 -1.25
N PHE A 30 -1.57 -12.63 -1.51
CA PHE A 30 -0.84 -13.12 -2.69
C PHE A 30 0.41 -13.87 -2.20
N GLY A 31 0.19 -15.03 -1.57
CA GLY A 31 1.21 -15.75 -0.82
C GLY A 31 1.34 -15.27 0.62
N SER A 32 2.45 -15.59 1.27
CA SER A 32 2.75 -15.20 2.65
C SER A 32 3.47 -13.86 2.77
N ALA A 33 4.08 -13.37 1.69
CA ALA A 33 4.94 -12.19 1.72
C ALA A 33 4.16 -10.87 1.71
N PHE A 34 2.99 -10.81 1.05
CA PHE A 34 2.21 -9.58 0.96
C PHE A 34 0.72 -9.82 0.70
N HIS A 35 -0.08 -8.78 0.99
CA HIS A 35 -1.51 -8.74 0.69
C HIS A 35 -1.96 -7.33 0.30
N ILE A 36 -3.10 -7.23 -0.39
CA ILE A 36 -3.77 -5.96 -0.70
C ILE A 36 -4.89 -5.75 0.30
N SER A 37 -4.99 -4.54 0.85
CA SER A 37 -5.98 -4.15 1.87
C SER A 37 -6.73 -2.91 1.40
N TYR A 38 -8.05 -2.99 1.29
CA TYR A 38 -8.92 -1.88 0.88
C TYR A 38 -9.82 -1.45 2.03
N ASN A 39 -9.84 -0.16 2.34
CA ASN A 39 -10.71 0.45 3.32
C ASN A 39 -11.64 1.47 2.62
N PRO A 40 -12.95 1.17 2.47
CA PRO A 40 -13.94 2.07 1.87
C PRO A 40 -14.46 3.16 2.85
N ARG A 41 -13.82 3.35 4.01
CA ARG A 41 -14.31 4.27 5.06
C ARG A 41 -13.41 5.48 5.19
N SER A 42 -14.03 6.67 5.09
CA SER A 42 -13.36 7.95 5.31
C SER A 42 -13.04 8.25 6.78
N ALA A 43 -13.68 7.57 7.74
CA ALA A 43 -13.55 7.90 9.17
C ALA A 43 -12.11 7.79 9.72
N GLY A 44 -11.27 6.94 9.13
CA GLY A 44 -9.86 6.80 9.53
C GLY A 44 -8.90 7.66 8.70
N TYR A 45 -9.02 7.60 7.37
CA TYR A 45 -8.04 8.19 6.44
C TYR A 45 -8.53 9.46 5.73
N GLY A 46 -9.73 9.96 6.06
CA GLY A 46 -10.39 11.07 5.36
C GLY A 46 -10.90 10.73 3.95
N SER A 47 -10.59 9.54 3.44
CA SER A 47 -11.00 9.01 2.13
C SER A 47 -10.87 7.49 2.12
N ASP A 48 -11.35 6.84 1.06
CA ASP A 48 -11.01 5.47 0.73
C ASP A 48 -9.49 5.31 0.67
N THR A 49 -8.96 4.17 1.11
CA THR A 49 -7.55 3.86 0.95
C THR A 49 -7.34 2.44 0.49
N THR A 50 -6.28 2.26 -0.31
CA THR A 50 -5.81 0.93 -0.69
C THR A 50 -4.35 0.82 -0.30
N ALA A 51 -4.01 -0.24 0.42
CA ALA A 51 -2.67 -0.51 0.90
C ALA A 51 -2.10 -1.79 0.30
N ILE A 52 -0.82 -1.75 -0.04
CA ILE A 52 0.04 -2.93 -0.21
C ILE A 52 0.69 -3.16 1.15
N VAL A 53 0.44 -4.34 1.74
CA VAL A 53 0.93 -4.68 3.08
C VAL A 53 1.96 -5.80 2.97
N LEU A 54 3.19 -5.56 3.43
CA LEU A 54 4.29 -6.52 3.39
C LEU A 54 4.44 -7.19 4.76
N GLN A 55 4.35 -8.52 4.80
CA GLN A 55 4.45 -9.37 6.01
C GLN A 55 3.66 -8.83 7.23
N ASP A 56 2.49 -8.22 7.00
CA ASP A 56 1.67 -7.59 8.04
C ASP A 56 2.38 -6.48 8.87
N ARG A 57 3.49 -5.94 8.33
CA ARG A 57 4.38 -4.99 9.01
C ARG A 57 4.50 -3.64 8.30
N VAL A 58 4.69 -3.66 6.98
CA VAL A 58 4.95 -2.43 6.20
C VAL A 58 3.73 -2.05 5.39
N PHE A 59 3.30 -0.79 5.48
CA PHE A 59 2.08 -0.28 4.86
C PHE A 59 2.38 0.79 3.81
N PHE A 60 2.26 0.41 2.54
CA PHE A 60 2.29 1.34 1.41
C PHE A 60 0.86 1.71 1.02
N VAL A 61 0.44 2.92 1.39
CA VAL A 61 -0.97 3.34 1.39
C VAL A 61 -1.20 4.41 0.33
N LEU A 62 -2.12 4.16 -0.59
CA LEU A 62 -2.62 5.13 -1.58
C LEU A 62 -4.00 5.63 -1.16
N LYS A 63 -4.26 6.93 -1.37
CA LYS A 63 -5.58 7.55 -1.25
C LYS A 63 -6.42 7.17 -2.49
N GLY A 64 -7.55 6.50 -2.27
CA GLY A 64 -8.51 6.05 -3.30
C GLY A 64 -8.69 4.53 -3.36
N ASP A 65 -9.64 4.10 -4.20
CA ASP A 65 -9.85 2.70 -4.58
C ASP A 65 -8.89 2.32 -5.73
N HIS A 66 -7.81 1.63 -5.35
CA HIS A 66 -6.84 1.00 -6.26
C HIS A 66 -6.94 -0.54 -6.19
N ALA A 67 -7.96 -1.09 -5.50
CA ALA A 67 -8.00 -2.50 -5.16
C ALA A 67 -8.04 -3.39 -6.40
N GLY A 68 -8.83 -3.01 -7.41
CA GLY A 68 -8.92 -3.74 -8.66
C GLY A 68 -7.61 -3.77 -9.45
N ALA A 69 -6.96 -2.61 -9.57
CA ALA A 69 -5.69 -2.49 -10.29
C ALA A 69 -4.56 -3.23 -9.56
N LEU A 70 -4.42 -3.03 -8.26
CA LEU A 70 -3.41 -3.70 -7.45
C LEU A 70 -3.64 -5.21 -7.37
N CYS A 71 -4.88 -5.70 -7.25
CA CYS A 71 -5.14 -7.14 -7.28
C CYS A 71 -4.80 -7.77 -8.64
N LYS A 72 -5.01 -7.05 -9.75
CA LYS A 72 -4.62 -7.50 -11.08
C LYS A 72 -3.10 -7.59 -11.19
N VAL A 73 -2.40 -6.50 -10.88
CA VAL A 73 -0.93 -6.44 -10.96
C VAL A 73 -0.29 -7.44 -10.01
N ALA A 74 -0.81 -7.60 -8.79
CA ALA A 74 -0.33 -8.61 -7.84
C ALA A 74 -0.46 -10.05 -8.37
N ALA A 75 -1.51 -10.34 -9.15
CA ALA A 75 -1.71 -11.66 -9.75
C ALA A 75 -0.78 -11.92 -10.94
N GLU A 76 -0.46 -10.89 -11.73
CA GLU A 76 0.32 -10.99 -12.97
C GLU A 76 1.82 -10.84 -12.74
N GLU A 77 2.23 -9.93 -11.84
CA GLU A 77 3.61 -9.46 -11.68
C GLU A 77 4.11 -9.53 -10.23
N GLY A 78 3.25 -9.97 -9.30
CA GLY A 78 3.59 -10.13 -7.89
C GLY A 78 3.93 -8.81 -7.19
N ALA A 79 4.77 -8.91 -6.15
CA ALA A 79 5.15 -7.77 -5.32
C ALA A 79 5.91 -6.69 -6.10
N LYS A 80 6.68 -7.09 -7.12
CA LYS A 80 7.42 -6.18 -8.00
C LYS A 80 6.47 -5.24 -8.76
N GLY A 81 5.45 -5.79 -9.41
CA GLY A 81 4.46 -4.97 -10.11
C GLY A 81 3.71 -4.05 -9.15
N CYS A 82 3.42 -4.51 -7.92
CA CYS A 82 2.82 -3.65 -6.90
C CYS A 82 3.71 -2.47 -6.51
N ALA A 83 5.03 -2.67 -6.39
CA ALA A 83 5.98 -1.60 -6.14
C ALA A 83 6.01 -0.60 -7.31
N ASP A 84 6.00 -1.08 -8.55
CA ASP A 84 5.94 -0.24 -9.76
C ASP A 84 4.65 0.58 -9.80
N TYR A 85 3.50 -0.05 -9.50
CA TYR A 85 2.22 0.64 -9.41
C TYR A 85 2.22 1.72 -8.33
N PHE A 86 2.79 1.43 -7.15
CA PHE A 86 2.88 2.40 -6.06
C PHE A 86 3.75 3.60 -6.46
N ALA A 87 4.93 3.35 -7.04
CA ALA A 87 5.83 4.39 -7.52
C ALA A 87 5.17 5.28 -8.59
N GLN A 88 4.40 4.70 -9.52
CA GLN A 88 3.66 5.45 -10.55
C GLN A 88 2.53 6.32 -9.97
N ASN A 89 2.00 5.97 -8.80
CA ASN A 89 0.90 6.67 -8.13
C ASN A 89 1.38 7.38 -6.85
N ILE A 90 2.68 7.71 -6.77
CA ILE A 90 3.27 8.30 -5.55
C ILE A 90 2.62 9.64 -5.18
N ASP A 91 2.07 10.37 -6.15
CA ASP A 91 1.30 11.60 -5.93
C ASP A 91 0.04 11.37 -5.07
N ARG A 92 -0.49 10.14 -5.08
CA ARG A 92 -1.63 9.68 -4.27
C ARG A 92 -1.22 9.01 -2.96
N ALA A 93 0.08 8.91 -2.66
CA ALA A 93 0.52 8.34 -1.39
C ALA A 93 -0.10 9.08 -0.21
N SER A 94 -0.63 8.31 0.75
CA SER A 94 -1.16 8.86 1.98
C SER A 94 -0.02 9.38 2.86
N ASP A 95 -0.29 10.44 3.63
CA ASP A 95 0.67 10.95 4.61
C ASP A 95 0.92 9.95 5.76
N LEU A 96 0.02 8.97 5.91
CA LEU A 96 0.16 7.83 6.83
C LEU A 96 0.85 6.60 6.19
N SER A 97 1.36 6.72 4.96
CA SER A 97 2.10 5.64 4.33
C SER A 97 3.55 5.60 4.82
N GLU A 98 4.08 4.40 5.04
CA GLU A 98 5.41 4.19 5.62
C GLU A 98 6.54 4.14 4.59
N HIS A 99 6.25 4.45 3.32
CA HIS A 99 7.19 4.29 2.22
C HIS A 99 8.50 5.08 2.41
N LEU A 100 8.48 6.24 3.06
CA LEU A 100 9.71 7.00 3.34
C LEU A 100 10.63 6.29 4.34
N MET A 101 10.07 5.68 5.40
CA MET A 101 10.85 4.91 6.37
C MET A 101 11.36 3.63 5.74
N ALA A 102 10.48 2.88 5.07
CA ALA A 102 10.79 1.60 4.45
C ALA A 102 11.81 1.69 3.29
N THR A 103 12.03 2.88 2.73
CA THR A 103 13.00 3.13 1.67
C THR A 103 14.25 3.88 2.12
N GLY A 104 14.36 4.19 3.42
CA GLY A 104 15.52 4.89 3.99
C GLY A 104 15.57 6.39 3.68
N LEU A 105 14.48 6.99 3.18
CA LEU A 105 14.36 8.43 2.99
C LEU A 105 14.02 9.19 4.29
N SER A 106 13.54 8.48 5.31
CA SER A 106 13.34 9.03 6.65
C SER A 106 13.83 8.06 7.72
N ASN A 107 13.95 8.54 8.97
CA ASN A 107 14.32 7.71 10.10
C ASN A 107 13.36 6.51 10.26
N ASP A 108 13.91 5.30 10.44
CA ASP A 108 13.16 4.05 10.52
C ASP A 108 13.30 3.42 11.92
N PRO A 109 12.56 3.92 12.94
CA PRO A 109 12.64 3.39 14.30
C PRO A 109 12.02 2.00 14.45
N PHE A 110 11.29 1.52 13.43
CA PHE A 110 10.56 0.24 13.46
C PHE A 110 11.24 -0.85 12.64
N ALA A 111 12.39 -0.55 12.01
CA ALA A 111 13.12 -1.44 11.12
C ALA A 111 12.23 -2.03 10.01
N LEU A 112 11.49 -1.16 9.31
CA LEU A 112 10.65 -1.48 8.15
C LEU A 112 11.47 -1.75 6.89
N GLY A 113 12.62 -1.10 6.75
CA GLY A 113 13.52 -1.23 5.59
C GLY A 113 13.91 -2.68 5.27
N PRO A 114 14.37 -3.49 6.24
CA PRO A 114 14.67 -4.90 6.03
C PRO A 114 13.50 -5.72 5.48
N THR A 115 12.27 -5.50 5.97
CA THR A 115 11.08 -6.20 5.46
C THR A 115 10.76 -5.78 4.02
N ALA A 116 10.87 -4.49 3.72
CA ALA A 116 10.69 -4.01 2.35
C ALA A 116 11.73 -4.60 1.39
N LEU A 117 12.99 -4.68 1.82
CA LEU A 117 14.08 -5.27 1.04
C LEU A 117 13.88 -6.78 0.81
N GLU A 118 13.43 -7.51 1.84
CA GLU A 118 13.16 -8.95 1.74
C GLU A 118 12.04 -9.26 0.73
N VAL A 119 10.96 -8.47 0.76
CA VAL A 119 9.77 -8.76 -0.05
C VAL A 119 9.86 -8.16 -1.47
N LEU A 120 10.41 -6.95 -1.62
CA LEU A 120 10.47 -6.25 -2.91
C LEU A 120 11.82 -6.40 -3.62
N GLY A 121 12.86 -6.77 -2.89
CA GLY A 121 14.25 -6.66 -3.38
C GLY A 121 14.71 -5.21 -3.52
N GLN A 122 16.01 -5.04 -3.77
CA GLN A 122 16.62 -3.72 -3.87
C GLN A 122 16.00 -2.87 -5.00
N GLU A 123 15.74 -3.49 -6.15
CA GLU A 123 15.14 -2.80 -7.32
C GLU A 123 13.78 -2.17 -6.99
N GLY A 124 12.92 -2.88 -6.25
CA GLY A 124 11.60 -2.38 -5.86
C GLY A 124 11.69 -1.25 -4.82
N VAL A 125 12.60 -1.39 -3.85
CA VAL A 125 12.87 -0.34 -2.84
C VAL A 125 13.39 0.93 -3.52
N ASP A 126 14.37 0.80 -4.43
CA ASP A 126 14.97 1.94 -5.14
C ASP A 126 13.96 2.69 -6.02
N ARG A 127 13.02 1.98 -6.65
CA ARG A 127 11.95 2.59 -7.44
C ARG A 127 11.04 3.46 -6.59
N ILE A 128 10.58 2.95 -5.46
CA ILE A 128 9.73 3.71 -4.54
C ILE A 128 10.51 4.90 -3.98
N ALA A 129 11.77 4.70 -3.58
CA ALA A 129 12.64 5.76 -3.08
C ALA A 129 12.80 6.89 -4.12
N THR A 130 13.08 6.52 -5.37
CA THR A 130 13.28 7.48 -6.47
C THR A 130 12.01 8.29 -6.72
N ALA A 131 10.85 7.63 -6.79
CA ALA A 131 9.57 8.30 -6.99
C ALA A 131 9.21 9.24 -5.83
N ALA A 132 9.41 8.78 -4.59
CA ALA A 132 9.14 9.58 -3.39
C ALA A 132 10.05 10.80 -3.29
N LYS A 133 11.34 10.65 -3.57
CA LYS A 133 12.29 11.78 -3.60
C LYS A 133 11.89 12.82 -4.66
N ALA A 134 11.57 12.38 -5.88
CA ALA A 134 11.12 13.28 -6.94
C ALA A 134 9.83 14.05 -6.56
N GLN A 135 8.90 13.38 -5.86
CA GLN A 135 7.69 14.02 -5.35
C GLN A 135 8.02 15.08 -4.28
N MET A 136 8.92 14.78 -3.34
CA MET A 136 9.34 15.72 -2.29
C MET A 136 9.99 16.96 -2.90
N ASP A 137 10.91 16.77 -3.86
CA ASP A 137 11.61 17.86 -4.55
C ASP A 137 10.62 18.75 -5.33
N SER A 138 9.63 18.13 -6.00
CA SER A 138 8.58 18.86 -6.73
C SER A 138 7.67 19.69 -5.81
N ARG A 139 7.40 19.19 -4.59
CA ARG A 139 6.61 19.92 -3.58
C ARG A 139 7.39 21.10 -2.99
N ALA A 140 8.70 20.93 -2.77
CA ALA A 140 9.56 22.00 -2.27
C ALA A 140 9.71 23.15 -3.28
N ALA A 141 9.74 22.85 -4.58
CA ALA A 141 9.83 23.85 -5.64
C ALA A 141 8.53 24.66 -5.87
N ALA A 142 7.41 24.20 -5.34
CA ALA A 142 6.10 24.85 -5.47
C ALA A 142 5.73 25.76 -4.28
N GLN A 143 6.62 25.85 -3.28
CA GLN A 143 6.50 26.68 -2.07
C GLN A 143 7.35 27.95 -2.20
#